data_AF-A0AAD7AM54-F1
#
_entry.id   AF-A0AAD7AM54-F1
#
_cell.length_a   1.000
_cell.length_b   1.000
_cell.length_c   1.000
_cell.angle_alpha   90.00
_cell.angle_beta   90.00
_cell.angle_gamma   90.00
#
_symmetry.space_group_name_H-M   'P 1'
#
loop_
_entity.id
_entity.type
_entity.pdbx_description
1 polymer ?
#
loop_
_entity_poly.entity_id
_entity_poly.type
_entity_poly.pdbx_seq_one_letter_code
_entity_poly.pdbx_strand_id
1 'polypeptide(L)'
;MDADLETYQVQLSQVDLAISSDPDNAELVSLRSELKELVELTKSAIAAQAEAASSKAESSSSSRKKDASAPTHSWSAGDECLAKYSSDGQWYPARITSVGGSADNRVYSVVFKGYNSTELVKSSEIKSMPANHAFVTPVSNKRKLTKAEEEEREKKKKKNEKKVEAKAAKAKEQTAKQATWQKFAKKSEKKGVHIAGVAGTSIFKTPDNPLGRVGVTGSGKGMTEVATQAKHKFASRDEDNL
;
A
#
# COMPACT_ATOMS: atom_id res chain seq x y z
N MET A 1 13.90 -13.15 -12.87
CA MET A 1 13.15 -14.17 -13.63
C MET A 1 13.79 -15.53 -13.44
N ASP A 2 15.02 -15.77 -13.93
CA ASP A 2 15.68 -17.08 -13.73
C ASP A 2 16.04 -17.37 -12.26
N ALA A 3 16.55 -16.38 -11.53
CA ALA A 3 16.84 -16.51 -10.10
C ALA A 3 15.59 -16.77 -9.24
N ASP A 4 14.44 -16.23 -9.66
CA ASP A 4 13.16 -16.43 -8.97
C ASP A 4 12.67 -17.87 -9.18
N LEU A 5 12.81 -18.38 -10.41
CA LEU A 5 12.49 -19.76 -10.76
C LEU A 5 13.33 -20.78 -9.98
N GLU A 6 14.63 -20.54 -9.83
CA GLU A 6 15.50 -21.38 -8.99
C GLU A 6 15.05 -21.37 -7.53
N THR A 7 14.68 -20.19 -7.01
CA THR A 7 14.19 -20.05 -5.63
C THR A 7 12.92 -20.86 -5.38
N TYR A 8 11.95 -20.80 -6.31
CA TYR A 8 10.70 -21.57 -6.19
C TYR A 8 10.93 -23.08 -6.31
N GLN A 9 11.89 -23.52 -7.13
CA GLN A 9 12.27 -24.94 -7.22
C GLN A 9 12.89 -25.44 -5.91
N VAL A 10 13.73 -24.63 -5.27
CA VAL A 10 14.31 -24.96 -3.95
C VAL A 10 13.21 -25.06 -2.90
N GLN A 11 12.28 -24.11 -2.86
CA GLN A 11 11.13 -24.16 -1.94
C GLN A 11 10.28 -25.40 -2.17
N LEU A 12 10.00 -25.76 -3.42
CA LEU A 12 9.25 -26.97 -3.76
C LEU A 12 9.97 -28.23 -3.24
N SER A 13 11.28 -28.32 -3.39
CA SER A 13 12.07 -29.45 -2.88
C SER A 13 12.01 -29.58 -1.35
N GLN A 14 12.01 -28.44 -0.65
CA GLN A 14 11.90 -28.40 0.81
C GLN A 14 10.52 -28.85 1.27
N VAL A 15 9.46 -28.46 0.55
CA VAL A 15 8.09 -28.90 0.80
C VAL A 15 7.92 -30.40 0.48
N ASP A 16 8.48 -30.91 -0.61
CA ASP A 16 8.45 -32.35 -0.93
C ASP A 16 9.18 -33.18 0.14
N LEU A 17 10.27 -32.66 0.72
CA LEU A 17 10.96 -33.29 1.84
C LEU A 17 10.09 -33.30 3.11
N ALA A 18 9.41 -32.20 3.41
CA ALA A 18 8.49 -32.11 4.55
C ALA A 18 7.24 -33.00 4.38
N ILE A 19 6.74 -33.18 3.17
CA ILE A 19 5.66 -34.14 2.87
C ILE A 19 6.17 -35.58 3.03
N SER A 20 7.44 -35.83 2.72
CA SER A 20 8.03 -37.16 2.93
C SER A 20 8.20 -37.51 4.41
N SER A 21 8.38 -36.51 5.29
CA SER A 21 8.38 -36.72 6.75
C SER A 21 6.97 -36.80 7.33
N ASP A 22 6.03 -35.97 6.85
CA ASP A 22 4.66 -35.87 7.37
C ASP A 22 3.62 -35.88 6.22
N PRO A 23 3.28 -37.07 5.67
CA PRO A 23 2.41 -37.20 4.50
C PRO A 23 0.95 -36.76 4.74
N ASP A 24 0.47 -36.80 5.99
CA ASP A 24 -0.92 -36.49 6.35
C ASP A 24 -1.21 -34.99 6.48
N ASN A 25 -0.20 -34.11 6.32
CA ASN A 25 -0.38 -32.67 6.43
C ASN A 25 -0.96 -32.07 5.13
N ALA A 26 -2.28 -31.88 5.11
CA ALA A 26 -3.02 -31.32 3.98
C ALA A 26 -2.50 -29.95 3.51
N GLU A 27 -1.99 -29.11 4.41
CA GLU A 27 -1.46 -27.78 4.09
C GLU A 27 -0.19 -27.88 3.22
N LEU A 28 0.68 -28.86 3.49
CA LEU A 28 1.89 -29.08 2.70
C LEU A 28 1.54 -29.59 1.29
N VAL A 29 0.53 -30.44 1.18
CA VAL A 29 0.05 -30.94 -0.11
C VAL A 29 -0.54 -29.81 -0.96
N SER A 30 -1.31 -28.88 -0.36
CA SER A 30 -1.79 -27.66 -1.05
C SER A 30 -0.63 -26.79 -1.50
N LEU A 31 0.30 -26.47 -0.58
CA LEU A 31 1.47 -25.63 -0.87
C LEU A 31 2.35 -26.19 -1.99
N ARG A 32 2.53 -27.51 -2.03
CA ARG A 32 3.23 -28.20 -3.11
C ARG A 32 2.53 -28.01 -4.46
N SER A 33 1.19 -28.10 -4.48
CA SER A 33 0.40 -27.89 -5.71
C SER A 33 0.55 -26.46 -6.21
N GLU A 34 0.42 -25.48 -5.31
CA GLU A 34 0.54 -24.06 -5.63
C GLU A 34 1.96 -23.71 -6.13
N LEU A 35 3.01 -24.20 -5.47
CA LEU A 35 4.40 -23.97 -5.91
C LEU A 35 4.70 -24.58 -7.27
N LYS A 36 4.13 -25.75 -7.58
CA LYS A 36 4.27 -26.36 -8.92
C LYS A 36 3.63 -25.50 -10.01
N GLU A 37 2.42 -25.01 -9.78
CA GLU A 37 1.73 -24.12 -10.71
C GLU A 37 2.52 -22.81 -10.90
N LEU A 38 3.05 -22.24 -9.83
CA LEU A 38 3.86 -21.02 -9.87
C LEU A 38 5.15 -21.21 -10.68
N VAL A 39 5.83 -22.35 -10.51
CA VAL A 39 7.01 -22.71 -11.31
C VAL A 39 6.64 -22.87 -12.79
N GLU A 40 5.52 -23.52 -13.10
CA GLU A 40 5.06 -23.70 -14.48
C GLU A 40 4.72 -22.37 -15.17
N LEU A 41 3.97 -21.51 -14.48
CA LEU A 41 3.63 -20.18 -14.97
C LEU A 41 4.90 -19.34 -15.22
N THR A 42 5.87 -19.42 -14.30
CA THR A 42 7.15 -18.71 -14.42
C THR A 42 7.99 -19.24 -15.59
N LYS A 43 8.06 -20.56 -15.79
CA LYS A 43 8.71 -21.18 -16.96
C LYS A 43 8.07 -20.69 -18.26
N SER A 44 6.75 -20.68 -18.33
CA SER A 44 6.00 -20.21 -19.49
C SER A 44 6.26 -18.73 -19.79
N ALA A 45 6.29 -17.88 -18.75
CA ALA A 45 6.62 -16.46 -18.88
C ALA A 45 8.06 -16.24 -19.39
N ILE A 46 9.04 -17.00 -18.88
CA ILE A 46 10.43 -16.93 -19.33
C ILE A 46 10.55 -17.37 -20.80
N ALA A 47 9.88 -18.45 -21.20
CA ALA A 47 9.86 -18.91 -22.59
C ALA A 47 9.23 -17.88 -23.54
N ALA A 48 8.10 -17.27 -23.15
CA ALA A 48 7.47 -16.20 -23.92
C ALA A 48 8.35 -14.94 -24.03
N GLN A 49 9.12 -14.63 -22.98
CA GLN A 49 10.05 -13.50 -22.97
C GLN A 49 11.29 -13.78 -23.84
N ALA A 50 11.76 -15.03 -23.91
CA ALA A 50 12.87 -15.44 -24.79
C ALA A 50 12.46 -15.42 -26.28
N GLU A 51 11.27 -15.89 -26.62
CA GLU A 51 10.72 -15.82 -28.00
C GLU A 51 10.49 -14.38 -28.47
N ALA A 52 10.06 -13.50 -27.57
CA ALA A 52 9.93 -12.07 -27.86
C ALA A 52 11.28 -11.34 -28.07
N ALA A 53 12.37 -11.86 -27.49
CA ALA A 53 13.72 -11.32 -27.67
C ALA A 53 14.36 -11.76 -29.00
N SER A 54 14.07 -12.97 -29.48
CA SER A 54 14.62 -13.50 -30.74
C SER A 54 14.01 -12.83 -32.00
N SER A 55 12.79 -12.30 -31.91
CA SER A 55 12.12 -11.60 -33.02
C SER A 55 12.50 -10.12 -33.18
N LYS A 56 13.44 -9.59 -32.37
CA LYS A 56 13.90 -8.18 -32.44
C LYS A 56 15.23 -7.99 -33.22
N ALA A 57 15.89 -9.06 -33.67
CA ALA A 57 17.22 -9.00 -34.27
C ALA A 57 17.26 -8.82 -35.81
N GLU A 58 16.14 -8.95 -36.53
CA GLU A 58 16.09 -8.84 -38.00
C GLU A 58 15.31 -7.61 -38.52
N SER A 59 15.55 -6.42 -37.96
CA SER A 59 14.99 -5.18 -38.52
C SER A 59 15.88 -3.96 -38.30
N SER A 60 17.19 -4.09 -38.49
CA SER A 60 18.12 -2.95 -38.50
C SER A 60 18.70 -2.73 -39.89
N SER A 61 17.85 -2.46 -40.88
CA SER A 61 18.26 -1.92 -42.18
C SER A 61 17.06 -1.32 -42.91
N SER A 62 16.74 -0.06 -42.62
CA SER A 62 16.38 0.94 -43.66
C SER A 62 15.93 2.25 -43.03
N SER A 63 16.75 3.26 -43.26
CA SER A 63 16.37 4.67 -43.23
C SER A 63 15.12 4.94 -44.08
N ARG A 64 14.03 5.45 -43.49
CA ARG A 64 13.12 6.42 -44.12
C ARG A 64 12.09 7.02 -43.14
N LYS A 65 12.17 8.35 -43.03
CA LYS A 65 11.15 9.41 -42.82
C LYS A 65 9.80 9.06 -42.17
N LYS A 66 9.51 9.83 -41.10
CA LYS A 66 8.21 10.35 -40.60
C LYS A 66 6.94 9.63 -41.09
N ASP A 67 6.27 8.96 -40.15
CA ASP A 67 4.83 9.16 -39.92
C ASP A 67 4.52 9.03 -38.42
N ALA A 68 3.53 9.78 -37.97
CA ALA A 68 3.15 9.94 -36.58
C ALA A 68 2.22 8.79 -36.17
N SER A 69 2.80 7.72 -35.64
CA SER A 69 2.07 6.74 -34.83
C SER A 69 2.86 6.51 -33.55
N ALA A 70 2.18 6.67 -32.42
CA ALA A 70 2.77 6.68 -31.09
C ALA A 70 3.66 5.45 -30.86
N PRO A 71 4.92 5.62 -30.39
CA PRO A 71 5.65 4.49 -29.85
C PRO A 71 4.87 4.02 -28.62
N THR A 72 4.53 2.74 -28.57
CA THR A 72 4.10 2.06 -27.34
C THR A 72 5.29 2.02 -26.38
N HIS A 73 5.60 3.18 -25.81
CA HIS A 73 6.67 3.32 -24.83
C HIS A 73 6.16 2.72 -23.52
N SER A 74 6.72 1.58 -23.13
CA SER A 74 6.44 0.95 -21.84
C SER A 74 7.13 1.76 -20.74
N TRP A 75 6.37 2.67 -20.15
CA TRP A 75 6.80 3.52 -19.06
C TRP A 75 6.99 2.75 -17.75
N SER A 76 8.03 3.10 -17.00
CA SER A 76 8.35 2.53 -15.69
C SER A 76 8.31 3.59 -14.58
N ALA A 77 8.17 3.14 -13.33
CA ALA A 77 8.26 4.03 -12.18
C ALA A 77 9.66 4.65 -12.11
N GLY A 78 9.71 5.97 -12.07
CA GLY A 78 10.93 6.75 -12.06
C GLY A 78 11.16 7.55 -13.35
N ASP A 79 10.53 7.18 -14.46
CA ASP A 79 10.75 7.80 -15.76
C ASP A 79 10.22 9.23 -15.83
N GLU A 80 10.91 10.06 -16.63
CA GLU A 80 10.50 11.43 -16.91
C GLU A 80 9.62 11.50 -18.17
N CYS A 81 8.46 12.13 -18.04
CA CYS A 81 7.48 12.21 -19.11
C CYS A 81 6.77 13.57 -19.15
N LEU A 82 6.10 13.87 -20.25
CA LEU A 82 5.09 14.93 -20.32
C LEU A 82 3.75 14.28 -20.01
N ALA A 83 3.08 14.72 -18.96
CA ALA A 83 1.73 14.29 -18.63
C ALA A 83 0.74 15.42 -18.88
N LYS A 84 -0.47 15.08 -19.33
CA LYS A 84 -1.58 16.03 -19.46
C LYS A 84 -2.19 16.28 -18.07
N TYR A 85 -2.30 17.53 -17.66
CA TYR A 85 -2.91 17.92 -16.39
C TYR A 85 -4.44 18.00 -16.52
N SER A 86 -5.21 17.42 -15.60
CA SER A 86 -6.67 17.31 -15.77
C SER A 86 -7.41 18.65 -15.75
N SER A 87 -6.84 19.67 -15.10
CA SER A 87 -7.57 20.94 -14.87
C SER A 87 -7.57 21.86 -16.09
N ASP A 88 -6.46 21.91 -16.83
CA ASP A 88 -6.27 22.79 -17.99
C ASP A 88 -6.03 22.01 -19.29
N GLY A 89 -5.80 20.70 -19.20
CA GLY A 89 -5.50 19.84 -20.34
C GLY A 89 -4.14 20.13 -20.99
N GLN A 90 -3.26 20.87 -20.34
CA GLN A 90 -1.93 21.19 -20.85
C GLN A 90 -0.90 20.11 -20.47
N TRP A 91 0.18 20.03 -21.24
CA TRP A 91 1.23 19.03 -21.04
C TRP A 91 2.34 19.62 -20.17
N TYR A 92 2.60 19.00 -19.03
CA TYR A 92 3.63 19.44 -18.10
C TYR A 92 4.66 18.34 -17.83
N PRO A 93 5.93 18.72 -17.58
CA PRO A 93 6.94 17.78 -17.15
C PRO A 93 6.54 17.10 -15.84
N ALA A 94 6.52 15.78 -15.86
CA ALA A 94 6.14 14.95 -14.73
C ALA A 94 7.10 13.77 -14.60
N ARG A 95 7.05 13.12 -13.43
CA ARG A 95 7.77 11.89 -13.15
C ARG A 95 6.78 10.81 -12.76
N ILE A 96 6.93 9.64 -13.34
CA ILE A 96 6.09 8.48 -13.03
C ILE A 96 6.48 7.94 -11.66
N THR A 97 5.52 7.84 -10.75
CA THR A 97 5.74 7.30 -9.39
C THR A 97 5.34 5.84 -9.28
N SER A 98 4.29 5.44 -9.99
CA SER A 98 3.82 4.06 -10.01
C SER A 98 3.11 3.77 -11.32
N VAL A 99 3.18 2.50 -11.72
CA VAL A 99 2.57 1.98 -12.94
C VAL A 99 1.54 0.97 -12.48
N GLY A 100 0.26 1.15 -12.83
CA GLY A 100 -0.87 0.31 -12.38
C GLY A 100 -1.83 -0.07 -13.52
N GLY A 101 -2.82 -0.92 -13.23
CA GLY A 101 -3.79 -1.39 -14.21
C GLY A 101 -3.34 -2.60 -15.03
N SER A 102 -4.26 -3.11 -15.86
CA SER A 102 -4.04 -4.26 -16.76
C SER A 102 -3.23 -3.88 -18.00
N ALA A 103 -2.70 -4.86 -18.73
CA ALA A 103 -1.92 -4.63 -19.95
C ALA A 103 -2.68 -3.80 -21.01
N ASP A 104 -3.99 -4.00 -21.10
CA ASP A 104 -4.89 -3.28 -22.03
C ASP A 104 -5.25 -1.86 -21.54
N ASN A 105 -5.36 -1.67 -20.22
CA ASN A 105 -5.75 -0.40 -19.60
C ASN A 105 -4.69 0.06 -18.59
N ARG A 106 -3.53 0.44 -19.09
CA ARG A 106 -2.44 0.93 -18.25
C ARG A 106 -2.75 2.32 -17.70
N VAL A 107 -2.66 2.44 -16.38
CA VAL A 107 -2.83 3.69 -15.64
C VAL A 107 -1.52 4.02 -14.96
N TYR A 108 -1.10 5.28 -15.04
CA TYR A 108 0.15 5.74 -14.47
C TYR A 108 -0.14 6.79 -13.40
N SER A 109 0.50 6.66 -12.25
CA SER A 109 0.54 7.72 -11.24
C SER A 109 1.73 8.61 -11.55
N VAL A 110 1.49 9.90 -11.76
CA VAL A 110 2.53 10.89 -12.09
C VAL A 110 2.55 12.02 -11.09
N VAL A 111 3.74 12.59 -10.85
CA VAL A 111 3.93 13.81 -10.06
C VAL A 111 4.54 14.87 -10.96
N PHE A 112 3.86 16.00 -11.10
CA PHE A 112 4.33 17.13 -11.89
C PHE A 112 5.54 17.81 -11.25
N LYS A 113 6.56 18.14 -12.04
CA LYS A 113 7.75 18.83 -11.54
C LYS A 113 7.36 20.23 -11.02
N GLY A 114 7.69 20.52 -9.76
CA GLY A 114 7.31 21.76 -9.07
C GLY A 114 6.05 21.65 -8.21
N TYR A 115 5.31 20.54 -8.31
CA TYR A 115 4.13 20.26 -7.50
C TYR A 115 4.33 18.96 -6.72
N ASN A 116 3.63 18.80 -5.59
CA ASN A 116 3.62 17.56 -4.82
C ASN A 116 2.30 16.78 -5.01
N SER A 117 1.54 17.10 -6.06
CA SER A 117 0.27 16.45 -6.39
C SER A 117 0.53 15.22 -7.24
N THR A 118 -0.07 14.10 -6.87
CA THR A 118 -0.10 12.87 -7.67
C THR A 118 -1.38 12.83 -8.48
N GLU A 119 -1.27 12.56 -9.78
CA GLU A 119 -2.41 12.41 -10.68
C GLU A 119 -2.37 11.06 -11.38
N LEU A 120 -3.55 10.51 -11.67
CA LEU A 120 -3.71 9.27 -12.42
C LEU A 120 -4.00 9.62 -13.88
N VAL A 121 -3.06 9.27 -14.75
CA VAL A 121 -3.13 9.54 -16.20
C VAL A 121 -3.07 8.24 -16.98
N LYS A 122 -3.73 8.20 -18.13
CA LYS A 122 -3.71 7.04 -19.03
C LYS A 122 -2.50 7.07 -19.95
N SER A 123 -2.23 5.96 -20.64
CA SER A 123 -1.19 5.88 -21.68
C SER A 123 -1.32 6.99 -22.75
N SER A 124 -2.55 7.34 -23.16
CA SER A 124 -2.80 8.41 -24.14
C SER A 124 -2.48 9.83 -23.64
N GLU A 125 -2.35 10.00 -22.33
CA GLU A 125 -2.11 11.28 -21.64
C GLU A 125 -0.64 11.44 -21.21
N ILE A 126 0.24 10.54 -21.68
CA ILE A 126 1.67 10.56 -21.41
C ILE A 126 2.44 10.59 -22.73
N LYS A 127 3.46 11.45 -22.79
CA LYS A 127 4.38 11.59 -23.91
C LYS A 127 5.82 11.54 -23.43
N SER A 128 6.73 11.14 -24.30
CA SER A 128 8.15 11.22 -23.99
C SER A 128 8.62 12.67 -23.93
N MET A 129 9.40 12.98 -22.90
CA MET A 129 10.12 14.24 -22.81
C MET A 129 11.25 14.20 -23.85
N PRO A 130 11.29 15.10 -24.84
CA PRO A 130 12.44 15.19 -25.71
C PRO A 130 13.65 15.64 -24.89
N ALA A 131 14.85 15.14 -25.22
CA ALA A 131 16.09 15.51 -24.53
C ALA A 131 16.36 17.03 -24.53
N ASN A 132 15.78 17.76 -25.49
CA ASN A 132 15.83 19.22 -25.58
C ASN A 132 14.75 19.95 -24.78
N HIS A 133 13.85 19.24 -24.08
CA HIS A 133 13.00 19.85 -23.06
C HIS A 133 13.79 20.02 -21.75
N ALA A 134 14.99 20.60 -21.89
CA ALA A 134 15.60 21.34 -20.81
C ALA A 134 14.59 22.42 -20.43
N PHE A 135 14.29 22.49 -19.15
CA PHE A 135 13.41 23.48 -18.58
C PHE A 135 13.75 24.87 -19.13
N VAL A 136 12.78 25.52 -19.77
CA VAL A 136 12.68 26.98 -19.65
C VAL A 136 12.18 27.24 -18.23
N THR A 137 13.03 26.96 -17.24
CA THR A 137 13.01 27.79 -16.06
C THR A 137 13.31 29.19 -16.59
N PRO A 138 12.52 30.24 -16.29
CA PRO A 138 13.10 31.56 -16.34
C PRO A 138 14.32 31.51 -15.42
N VAL A 139 15.50 31.39 -16.03
CA VAL A 139 16.78 31.58 -15.37
C VAL A 139 16.73 33.02 -14.91
N SER A 140 16.28 33.21 -13.68
CA SER A 140 16.83 34.25 -12.86
C SER A 140 18.31 33.93 -12.81
N ASN A 141 19.09 34.79 -13.48
CA ASN A 141 20.53 34.81 -13.59
C ASN A 141 21.25 33.98 -12.53
N LYS A 142 22.26 33.22 -12.98
CA LYS A 142 23.35 32.68 -12.15
C LYS A 142 23.71 33.67 -11.03
N ARG A 143 23.17 33.43 -9.84
CA ARG A 143 23.66 33.97 -8.59
C ARG A 143 23.88 32.77 -7.70
N LYS A 144 25.06 32.74 -7.10
CA LYS A 144 25.55 31.66 -6.24
C LYS A 144 24.45 31.20 -5.29
N LEU A 145 24.31 29.89 -5.14
CA LEU A 145 23.44 29.22 -4.16
C LEU A 145 23.55 29.98 -2.83
N THR A 146 22.49 30.70 -2.44
CA THR A 146 22.50 31.48 -1.21
C THR A 146 22.24 30.55 -0.03
N LYS A 147 23.00 30.77 1.04
CA LYS A 147 22.98 30.09 2.34
C LYS A 147 21.59 29.96 3.02
N ALA A 148 20.55 30.57 2.45
CA ALA A 148 19.17 30.54 2.94
C ALA A 148 18.36 29.30 2.48
N GLU A 149 18.64 28.73 1.30
CA GLU A 149 17.87 27.59 0.76
C GLU A 149 18.30 26.24 1.41
N GLU A 150 19.56 26.15 1.81
CA GLU A 150 20.11 25.02 2.56
C GLU A 150 19.55 24.97 4.00
N GLU A 151 19.37 26.13 4.63
CA GLU A 151 18.81 26.26 5.98
C GLU A 151 17.30 25.93 6.03
N GLU A 152 16.55 26.17 4.94
CA GLU A 152 15.13 25.78 4.85
C GLU A 152 14.96 24.26 4.66
N ARG A 153 15.83 23.64 3.88
CA ARG A 153 15.88 22.17 3.71
C ARG A 153 16.30 21.48 5.02
N GLU A 154 17.21 22.06 5.79
CA GLU A 154 17.55 21.58 7.13
C GLU A 154 16.43 21.77 8.15
N LYS A 155 15.75 22.92 8.17
CA LYS A 155 14.58 23.16 9.03
C LYS A 155 13.44 22.18 8.72
N LYS A 156 13.22 21.81 7.45
CA LYS A 156 12.19 20.85 7.04
C LYS A 156 12.56 19.40 7.41
N LYS A 157 13.84 19.01 7.28
CA LYS A 157 14.34 17.72 7.77
C LYS A 157 14.24 17.60 9.29
N LYS A 158 14.67 18.62 10.03
CA LYS A 158 14.59 18.68 11.50
C LYS A 158 13.14 18.64 12.02
N LYS A 159 12.19 19.22 11.28
CA LYS A 159 10.76 19.16 11.62
C LYS A 159 10.14 17.79 11.34
N ASN A 160 10.59 17.08 10.30
CA ASN A 160 10.13 15.72 10.01
C ASN A 160 10.73 14.70 10.98
N GLU A 161 12.02 14.82 11.29
CA GLU A 161 12.74 13.96 12.24
C GLU A 161 12.17 14.08 13.66
N LYS A 162 11.92 15.32 14.13
CA LYS A 162 11.27 15.56 15.43
C LYS A 162 9.84 15.00 15.49
N LYS A 163 9.12 14.93 14.35
CA LYS A 163 7.79 14.30 14.25
C LYS A 163 7.87 12.77 14.32
N VAL A 164 8.88 12.17 13.69
CA VAL A 164 9.12 10.72 13.72
C VAL A 164 9.54 10.27 15.11
N GLU A 165 10.40 11.03 15.79
CA GLU A 165 10.82 10.73 17.16
C GLU A 165 9.65 10.85 18.15
N ALA A 166 8.81 11.89 18.05
CA ALA A 166 7.61 12.02 18.88
C ALA A 166 6.61 10.87 18.65
N LYS A 167 6.46 10.40 17.41
CA LYS A 167 5.61 9.25 17.09
C LYS A 167 6.21 7.94 17.60
N ALA A 168 7.53 7.77 17.53
CA ALA A 168 8.24 6.61 18.07
C ALA A 168 8.19 6.56 19.61
N ALA A 169 8.30 7.71 20.29
CA ALA A 169 8.13 7.80 21.74
C ALA A 169 6.71 7.42 22.16
N LYS A 170 5.69 7.91 21.44
CA LYS A 170 4.29 7.54 21.68
C LYS A 170 4.02 6.06 21.39
N ALA A 171 4.65 5.47 20.37
CA ALA A 171 4.57 4.04 20.08
C ALA A 171 5.21 3.20 21.20
N LYS A 172 6.39 3.59 21.70
CA LYS A 172 7.05 2.92 22.83
C LYS A 172 6.18 2.97 24.11
N GLU A 173 5.56 4.10 24.40
CA GLU A 173 4.63 4.23 25.54
C GLU A 173 3.41 3.30 25.40
N GLN A 174 2.85 3.17 24.19
CA GLN A 174 1.75 2.24 23.92
C GLN A 174 2.18 0.78 24.10
N THR A 175 3.38 0.40 23.62
CA THR A 175 3.90 -0.97 23.81
C THR A 175 4.15 -1.29 25.29
N ALA A 176 4.62 -0.32 26.08
CA ALA A 176 4.81 -0.50 27.52
C ALA A 176 3.48 -0.69 28.27
N LYS A 177 2.43 0.06 27.88
CA LYS A 177 1.07 -0.12 28.42
C LYS A 177 0.51 -1.50 28.06
N GLN A 178 0.68 -1.95 26.83
CA GLN A 178 0.27 -3.30 26.41
C GLN A 178 1.03 -4.39 27.19
N ALA A 179 2.36 -4.28 27.33
CA ALA A 179 3.15 -5.23 28.10
C ALA A 179 2.75 -5.27 29.59
N THR A 180 2.37 -4.13 30.16
CA THR A 180 1.87 -4.04 31.54
C THR A 180 0.50 -4.72 31.66
N TRP A 181 -0.38 -4.54 30.68
CA TRP A 181 -1.69 -5.19 30.63
C TRP A 181 -1.59 -6.71 30.45
N GLN A 182 -0.66 -7.17 29.60
CA GLN A 182 -0.35 -8.59 29.42
C GLN A 182 0.19 -9.23 30.70
N LYS A 183 1.04 -8.52 31.46
CA LYS A 183 1.51 -8.99 32.78
C LYS A 183 0.38 -9.10 33.80
N PHE A 184 -0.59 -8.18 33.76
CA PHE A 184 -1.78 -8.23 34.61
C PHE A 184 -2.67 -9.44 34.23
N ALA A 185 -2.92 -9.67 32.94
CA ALA A 185 -3.69 -10.80 32.45
C ALA A 185 -3.06 -12.16 32.82
N LYS A 186 -1.74 -12.32 32.65
CA LYS A 186 -1.03 -13.56 33.03
C LYS A 186 -1.05 -13.79 34.56
N LYS A 187 -1.04 -12.72 35.35
CA LYS A 187 -1.10 -12.80 36.82
C LYS A 187 -2.50 -13.19 37.33
N SER A 188 -3.57 -12.78 36.65
CA SER A 188 -4.93 -13.20 36.98
C SER A 188 -5.19 -14.66 36.61
N GLU A 189 -4.65 -15.14 35.49
CA GLU A 189 -4.74 -16.55 35.09
C GLU A 189 -4.09 -17.48 36.14
N LYS A 190 -2.89 -17.12 36.63
CA LYS A 190 -2.20 -17.87 37.69
C LYS A 190 -2.92 -17.86 39.05
N LYS A 191 -3.83 -16.90 39.27
CA LYS A 191 -4.68 -16.83 40.47
C LYS A 191 -6.06 -17.45 40.27
N GLY A 192 -6.35 -18.04 39.11
CA GLY A 192 -7.66 -18.65 38.80
C GLY A 192 -8.80 -17.65 38.63
N VAL A 193 -8.50 -16.36 38.45
CA VAL A 193 -9.50 -15.31 38.23
C VAL A 193 -9.61 -15.05 36.74
N HIS A 194 -10.71 -15.50 36.13
CA HIS A 194 -10.96 -15.33 34.70
C HIS A 194 -11.42 -13.90 34.39
N ILE A 195 -10.59 -13.14 33.65
CA ILE A 195 -10.94 -11.81 33.16
C ILE A 195 -11.71 -11.93 31.84
N ALA A 196 -12.93 -11.39 31.82
CA ALA A 196 -13.77 -11.31 30.63
C ALA A 196 -13.03 -10.60 29.47
N GLY A 197 -12.98 -11.24 28.30
CA GLY A 197 -12.33 -10.73 27.09
C GLY A 197 -10.93 -11.27 26.80
N VAL A 198 -10.22 -11.82 27.79
CA VAL A 198 -8.87 -12.39 27.58
C VAL A 198 -8.91 -13.91 27.36
N ALA A 199 -9.81 -14.63 28.03
CA ALA A 199 -9.89 -16.09 27.99
C ALA A 199 -10.63 -16.66 26.75
N GLY A 200 -11.00 -15.83 25.76
CA GLY A 200 -11.67 -16.28 24.51
C GLY A 200 -13.07 -16.89 24.68
N THR A 201 -13.53 -17.09 25.91
CA THR A 201 -14.91 -17.47 26.22
C THR A 201 -15.79 -16.21 26.20
N SER A 202 -16.45 -15.99 25.07
CA SER A 202 -17.45 -14.93 24.95
C SER A 202 -18.53 -15.13 26.01
N ILE A 203 -18.92 -14.06 26.70
CA ILE A 203 -20.04 -14.05 27.66
C ILE A 203 -21.38 -14.40 26.95
N PHE A 204 -21.38 -14.40 25.61
CA PHE A 204 -22.50 -14.78 24.75
C PHE A 204 -22.26 -16.09 23.98
N LYS A 205 -21.23 -16.88 24.32
CA LYS A 205 -20.97 -18.18 23.67
C LYS A 205 -22.15 -19.12 23.98
N THR A 206 -22.84 -19.59 22.93
CA THR A 206 -23.91 -20.56 23.07
C THR A 206 -23.36 -21.83 23.69
N PRO A 207 -23.90 -22.29 24.84
CA PRO A 207 -23.51 -23.58 25.40
C PRO A 207 -23.91 -24.70 24.43
N ASP A 208 -23.12 -25.78 24.38
CA ASP A 208 -23.32 -26.93 23.48
C ASP A 208 -24.57 -27.78 23.82
N ASN A 209 -25.40 -27.30 24.74
CA ASN A 209 -26.65 -27.92 25.14
C ASN A 209 -27.79 -27.32 24.29
N PRO A 210 -28.57 -28.14 23.55
CA PRO A 210 -29.64 -27.65 22.68
C PRO A 210 -30.78 -26.90 23.39
N LEU A 211 -30.84 -26.90 24.73
CA LEU A 211 -31.76 -26.10 25.54
C LEU A 211 -31.09 -24.93 26.29
N GLY A 212 -29.79 -24.69 26.09
CA GLY A 212 -29.05 -23.69 26.83
C GLY A 212 -29.38 -22.26 26.40
N ARG A 213 -30.07 -21.51 27.27
CA ARG A 213 -30.34 -20.09 27.04
C ARG A 213 -29.06 -19.26 27.15
N VAL A 214 -28.79 -18.44 26.13
CA VAL A 214 -27.78 -17.39 26.16
C VAL A 214 -28.34 -16.13 26.84
N GLY A 215 -27.69 -15.70 27.91
CA GLY A 215 -28.03 -14.48 28.64
C GLY A 215 -27.03 -14.24 29.77
N VAL A 216 -26.81 -12.97 30.11
CA VAL A 216 -26.04 -12.58 31.30
C VAL A 216 -26.88 -12.92 32.54
N THR A 217 -26.91 -14.18 32.93
CA THR A 217 -27.55 -14.63 34.17
C THR A 217 -26.47 -14.82 35.23
N GLY A 218 -26.25 -13.79 36.05
CA GLY A 218 -25.31 -13.87 37.17
C GLY A 218 -25.12 -12.55 37.94
N SER A 219 -25.39 -11.41 37.30
CA SER A 219 -25.53 -10.13 38.01
C SER A 219 -27.02 -9.83 38.12
N GLY A 220 -27.60 -9.90 39.32
CA GLY A 220 -29.04 -9.69 39.57
C GLY A 220 -29.56 -8.27 39.28
N LYS A 221 -29.04 -7.58 38.26
CA LYS A 221 -29.54 -6.32 37.72
C LYS A 221 -29.97 -6.56 36.27
N GLY A 222 -31.23 -6.28 35.96
CA GLY A 222 -31.74 -6.28 34.58
C GLY A 222 -31.03 -5.22 33.71
N MET A 223 -31.19 -5.37 32.39
CA MET A 223 -30.69 -4.43 31.39
C MET A 223 -31.18 -3.01 31.72
N THR A 224 -30.27 -2.06 31.92
CA THR A 224 -30.65 -0.66 32.17
C THR A 224 -31.30 -0.07 30.92
N GLU A 225 -32.52 0.46 31.05
CA GLU A 225 -33.21 1.13 29.95
C GLU A 225 -32.40 2.33 29.46
N VAL A 226 -32.20 2.40 28.15
CA VAL A 226 -31.51 3.51 27.49
C VAL A 226 -32.43 4.72 27.54
N ALA A 227 -32.11 5.69 28.39
CA ALA A 227 -32.78 6.99 28.39
C ALA A 227 -32.51 7.71 27.06
N THR A 228 -33.55 7.92 26.26
CA THR A 228 -33.45 8.70 25.02
C THR A 228 -33.18 10.16 25.37
N GLN A 229 -32.04 10.70 24.93
CA GLN A 229 -31.72 12.12 25.10
C GLN A 229 -32.77 13.00 24.42
N ALA A 230 -33.37 13.92 25.18
CA ALA A 230 -34.24 14.94 24.64
C ALA A 230 -33.42 15.95 23.82
N LYS A 231 -33.87 16.25 22.59
CA LYS A 231 -33.26 17.26 21.72
C LYS A 231 -33.38 18.65 22.37
N HIS A 232 -32.26 19.36 22.47
CA HIS A 232 -32.22 20.75 22.94
C HIS A 232 -33.02 21.66 22.00
N LYS A 233 -34.10 22.27 22.49
CA LYS A 233 -34.79 23.37 21.79
C LYS A 233 -34.05 24.68 22.12
N PHE A 234 -33.35 25.24 21.15
CA PHE A 234 -32.89 26.62 21.22
C PHE A 234 -34.10 27.54 20.99
N ALA A 235 -34.45 28.34 22.00
CA ALA A 235 -35.31 29.48 21.78
C ALA A 235 -34.49 30.53 21.02
N SER A 236 -34.99 30.96 19.86
CA SER A 236 -34.51 32.16 19.19
C SER A 236 -34.70 33.32 20.16
N ARG A 237 -33.59 33.88 20.66
CA ARG A 237 -33.65 35.13 21.38
C ARG A 237 -33.87 36.22 20.34
N ASP A 238 -35.13 36.64 20.19
CA ASP A 238 -35.45 37.87 19.47
C ASP A 238 -34.77 39.03 20.21
N GLU A 239 -33.68 39.52 19.63
CA GLU A 239 -33.07 40.79 19.99
C GLU A 239 -33.97 41.89 19.38
N ASP A 240 -34.90 42.38 20.19
CA ASP A 240 -35.58 43.65 19.95
C ASP A 240 -34.53 44.76 20.00
N ASN A 241 -34.07 45.17 18.82
CA ASN A 241 -33.40 46.45 18.61
C ASN A 241 -34.47 47.49 18.24
N LEU A 242 -35.03 48.14 19.27
CA LEU A 242 -35.43 49.54 19.23
C LEU A 242 -35.50 50.14 20.64
#